data_AF-A0A949PRY7-F1
#
_entry.id   AF-A0A949PRY7-F1
#
_cell.length_a   1.000
_cell.length_b   1.000
_cell.length_c   1.000
_cell.angle_alpha   90.00
_cell.angle_beta   90.00
_cell.angle_gamma   90.00
#
_symmetry.space_group_name_H-M   'P 1'
#
loop_
_entity.id
_entity.type
_entity.pdbx_description
1 polymer ?
#
loop_
_entity_poly.entity_id
_entity_poly.type
_entity_poly.pdbx_seq_one_letter_code
_entity_poly.pdbx_strand_id
1 'polypeptide(L)'
;MPQRDSLSPSTLWGLSIAAMGLALIAGWGYIAQREQLQQERALRAQQAAYAVYERSTRAEIPSAAQNAAQQERLRRHEEARQVRQTLLQHPNVTPGPGFNAPGVQTTGLAIVEAIDRAQGQ
;
A
#
# COMPACT_ATOMS: atom_id res chain seq x y z
N MET A 1 -6.45 70.89 44.03
CA MET A 1 -6.18 70.92 42.57
C MET A 1 -5.03 69.96 42.30
N PRO A 2 -5.24 68.81 41.64
CA PRO A 2 -4.14 67.88 41.36
C PRO A 2 -3.24 68.50 40.28
N GLN A 3 -1.95 68.66 40.60
CA GLN A 3 -0.93 68.97 39.61
C GLN A 3 -0.96 67.84 38.57
N ARG A 4 -1.37 68.18 37.34
CA ARG A 4 -1.13 67.30 36.21
C ARG A 4 0.34 67.46 35.88
N ASP A 5 1.16 66.53 36.36
CA ASP A 5 2.55 66.41 35.93
C ASP A 5 2.53 66.26 34.41
N SER A 6 2.89 67.35 33.72
CA SER A 6 3.04 67.34 32.28
C SER A 6 4.26 66.49 31.96
N LEU A 7 4.02 65.22 31.64
CA LEU A 7 5.04 64.29 31.16
C LEU A 7 5.87 64.99 30.08
N SER A 8 7.17 65.14 30.33
CA SER A 8 8.06 65.78 29.36
C SER A 8 8.06 64.97 28.05
N PRO A 9 8.18 65.63 26.88
CA PRO A 9 8.13 64.94 25.59
C PRO A 9 9.11 63.77 25.49
N SER A 10 10.31 63.90 26.05
CA SER A 10 11.32 62.84 26.10
C SER A 10 10.86 61.60 26.87
N THR A 11 10.08 61.77 27.94
CA THR A 11 9.53 60.65 28.74
C THR A 11 8.44 59.90 27.96
N LEU A 12 7.61 60.63 27.20
CA LEU A 12 6.62 60.04 26.30
C LEU A 12 7.27 59.25 25.16
N TRP A 13 8.34 59.79 24.57
CA TRP A 13 9.13 59.07 23.55
C TRP A 13 9.78 57.81 24.11
N GLY A 14 10.36 57.87 25.31
CA GLY A 14 10.95 56.71 25.98
C GLY A 14 9.94 55.59 26.25
N LEU A 15 8.75 55.94 26.74
CA LEU A 15 7.66 54.99 26.97
C LEU A 15 7.14 54.37 25.67
N SER A 16 7.03 55.16 24.60
CA SER A 16 6.62 54.65 23.28
C SER A 16 7.61 53.61 22.74
N ILE A 17 8.91 53.87 22.85
CA ILE A 17 9.95 52.95 22.38
C ILE A 17 9.94 51.67 23.22
N ALA A 18 9.80 51.79 24.55
CA ALA A 18 9.70 50.65 25.44
C ALA A 18 8.46 49.79 25.14
N ALA A 19 7.30 50.41 24.94
CA ALA A 19 6.07 49.73 24.56
C ALA A 19 6.20 49.02 23.20
N MET A 20 6.85 49.67 22.23
CA MET A 20 7.08 49.08 20.91
C MET A 20 8.05 47.89 20.99
N GLY A 21 9.10 47.97 21.81
CA GLY A 21 10.01 46.85 22.08
C GLY A 21 9.28 45.65 22.69
N LEU A 22 8.40 45.88 23.68
CA LEU A 22 7.59 44.82 24.29
C LEU A 22 6.60 44.20 23.30
N ALA A 23 5.97 45.00 22.44
CA ALA A 23 5.05 44.52 21.41
C ALA A 23 5.77 43.63 20.38
N LEU A 24 7.00 43.97 20.00
CA LEU A 24 7.82 43.16 19.09
C LEU A 24 8.18 41.80 19.71
N ILE A 25 8.60 41.79 20.98
CA ILE A 25 8.93 40.55 21.70
C ILE A 25 7.70 39.65 21.84
N ALA A 26 6.54 40.22 22.21
CA ALA A 26 5.29 39.49 22.33
C ALA A 26 4.81 38.93 20.97
N GLY A 27 4.95 39.73 19.90
CA GLY A 27 4.62 39.33 18.53
C GLY A 27 5.47 38.15 18.05
N TRP A 28 6.79 38.20 18.29
CA TRP A 28 7.69 37.08 17.98
C TRP A 28 7.39 35.83 18.78
N GLY A 29 7.14 35.96 20.09
CA GLY A 29 6.75 34.83 20.94
C GLY A 29 5.47 34.14 20.46
N TYR A 30 4.48 34.92 20.02
CA TYR A 30 3.23 34.39 19.47
C TYR A 30 3.43 33.63 18.15
N ILE A 31 4.27 34.15 17.26
CA ILE A 31 4.59 33.49 15.98
C ILE A 31 5.36 32.18 16.23
N ALA A 32 6.40 32.23 17.07
CA ALA A 32 7.20 31.05 17.42
C ALA A 32 6.35 29.95 18.06
N GLN A 33 5.39 30.32 18.91
CA GLN A 33 4.46 29.37 19.51
C GLN A 33 3.52 28.74 18.48
N ARG A 34 3.05 29.50 17.49
CA ARG A 34 2.24 28.95 16.39
C ARG A 34 3.04 27.98 15.53
N GLU A 35 4.29 28.28 15.24
CA GLU A 35 5.15 27.39 14.46
C GLU A 35 5.37 26.05 15.18
N GLN A 36 5.60 26.06 16.49
CA GLN A 36 5.69 24.83 17.29
C GLN A 36 4.40 24.00 17.23
N LEU A 37 3.25 24.64 17.39
CA LEU A 37 1.94 23.97 17.29
C LEU A 37 1.69 23.39 15.89
N GLN A 38 2.13 24.08 14.83
CA GLN A 38 2.01 23.58 13.46
C GLN A 38 2.96 22.40 13.21
N GLN A 39 4.19 22.45 13.71
CA GLN A 39 5.15 21.35 13.60
C GLN A 39 4.65 20.10 14.33
N GLU A 40 4.11 20.23 15.55
CA GLU A 40 3.51 19.10 16.25
C GLU A 40 2.32 18.50 15.50
N ARG A 41 1.46 19.33 14.92
CA ARG A 41 0.32 18.86 14.11
C ARG A 41 0.80 18.15 12.84
N ALA A 42 1.83 18.66 12.18
CA ALA A 42 2.42 18.04 11.00
C ALA A 42 3.04 16.67 11.32
N LEU A 43 3.75 16.55 12.45
CA LEU A 43 4.32 15.29 12.93
C LEU A 43 3.22 14.26 13.25
N ARG A 44 2.17 14.68 13.97
CA ARG A 44 1.02 13.79 14.26
C ARG A 44 0.28 13.37 13.00
N ALA A 45 0.11 14.27 12.02
CA ALA A 45 -0.52 13.96 10.75
C ALA A 45 0.30 12.96 9.93
N GLN A 46 1.63 13.09 9.90
CA GLN A 46 2.50 12.08 9.26
C GLN A 46 2.37 10.73 9.94
N GLN A 47 2.46 10.67 11.27
CA GLN A 47 2.33 9.42 12.03
C GLN A 47 0.97 8.74 11.80
N ALA A 48 -0.11 9.50 11.76
CA ALA A 48 -1.45 8.98 11.46
C ALA A 48 -1.55 8.43 10.02
N ALA A 49 -0.96 9.12 9.03
CA ALA A 49 -0.94 8.65 7.65
C ALA A 49 -0.15 7.33 7.50
N TYR A 50 0.99 7.19 8.17
CA TYR A 50 1.76 5.95 8.17
C TYR A 50 0.99 4.79 8.83
N ALA A 51 0.31 5.04 9.95
CA ALA A 51 -0.50 4.02 10.62
C ALA A 51 -1.68 3.53 9.77
N VAL A 52 -2.31 4.44 9.01
CA VAL A 52 -3.36 4.08 8.03
C VAL A 52 -2.76 3.26 6.90
N TYR A 53 -1.61 3.66 6.35
CA TYR A 53 -0.94 2.94 5.27
C TYR A 53 -0.53 1.52 5.69
N GLU A 54 0.08 1.33 6.86
CA GLU A 54 0.41 -0.01 7.36
C GLU A 54 -0.84 -0.89 7.51
N ARG A 55 -1.94 -0.31 8.04
CA ARG A 55 -3.18 -1.06 8.24
C ARG A 55 -3.82 -1.46 6.91
N SER A 56 -3.84 -0.57 5.92
CA SER A 56 -4.36 -0.85 4.58
C SER A 56 -3.48 -1.84 3.82
N THR A 57 -2.15 -1.73 3.94
CA THR A 57 -1.23 -2.60 3.19
C THR A 57 -1.13 -4.00 3.81
N ARG A 58 -1.38 -4.15 5.12
CA ARG A 58 -1.37 -5.45 5.81
C ARG A 58 -2.74 -6.16 5.76
N ALA A 59 -3.81 -5.47 5.37
CA ALA A 59 -5.17 -6.01 5.46
C ALA A 59 -5.63 -6.84 4.25
N GLU A 60 -5.00 -6.80 3.08
CA GLU A 60 -5.64 -7.37 1.88
C GLU A 60 -4.76 -8.33 1.09
N ILE A 61 -4.68 -9.56 1.60
CA ILE A 61 -5.19 -10.65 0.77
C ILE A 61 -6.23 -11.35 1.63
N PRO A 62 -7.53 -11.33 1.27
CA PRO A 62 -8.54 -12.07 2.00
C PRO A 62 -8.07 -13.52 2.14
N SER A 63 -8.09 -14.08 3.34
CA SER A 63 -7.74 -15.49 3.56
C SER A 63 -8.54 -16.41 2.65
N ALA A 64 -9.78 -16.03 2.30
CA ALA A 64 -10.60 -16.69 1.29
C ALA A 64 -9.96 -16.67 -0.12
N ALA A 65 -9.34 -15.57 -0.54
CA ALA A 65 -8.65 -15.46 -1.83
C ALA A 65 -7.33 -16.25 -1.85
N GLN A 66 -6.61 -16.32 -0.73
CA GLN A 66 -5.44 -17.20 -0.58
C GLN A 66 -5.83 -18.68 -0.63
N ASN A 67 -6.89 -19.05 0.08
CA ASN A 67 -7.42 -20.41 0.09
C ASN A 67 -7.92 -20.82 -1.30
N ALA A 68 -8.65 -19.93 -1.99
CA ALA A 68 -9.11 -20.18 -3.37
C ALA A 68 -7.93 -20.34 -4.34
N ALA A 69 -6.91 -19.48 -4.25
CA ALA A 69 -5.71 -19.59 -5.09
C ALA A 69 -4.89 -20.87 -4.78
N GLN A 70 -4.87 -21.32 -3.53
CA GLN A 70 -4.22 -22.57 -3.14
C GLN A 70 -5.00 -23.79 -3.62
N GLN A 71 -6.32 -23.78 -3.47
CA GLN A 71 -7.22 -24.84 -3.95
C GLN A 71 -7.18 -24.96 -5.47
N GLU A 72 -7.14 -23.83 -6.20
CA GLU A 72 -7.00 -23.80 -7.65
C GLU A 72 -5.64 -24.37 -8.12
N ARG A 73 -4.56 -24.11 -7.37
CA ARG A 73 -3.24 -24.72 -7.68
C ARG A 73 -3.25 -26.22 -7.45
N LEU A 74 -3.88 -26.70 -6.37
CA LEU A 74 -4.02 -28.13 -6.09
C LEU A 74 -4.82 -28.82 -7.18
N ARG A 75 -5.97 -28.24 -7.55
CA ARG A 75 -6.83 -28.74 -8.62
C ARG A 75 -6.09 -28.84 -9.96
N ARG A 76 -5.38 -27.78 -10.38
CA ARG A 76 -4.58 -27.81 -11.61
C ARG A 76 -3.46 -28.86 -11.58
N HIS A 77 -2.87 -29.12 -10.41
CA HIS A 77 -1.89 -30.19 -10.25
C HIS A 77 -2.50 -31.59 -10.39
N GLU A 78 -3.70 -31.79 -9.85
CA GLU A 78 -4.45 -33.04 -9.98
C GLU A 78 -4.88 -33.28 -11.42
N GLU A 79 -5.45 -32.26 -12.09
CA GLU A 79 -5.82 -32.31 -13.51
C GLU A 79 -4.60 -32.64 -14.39
N ALA A 80 -3.46 -31.99 -14.17
CA ALA A 80 -2.23 -32.28 -14.91
C ALA A 80 -1.71 -33.71 -14.69
N ARG A 81 -1.95 -34.32 -13.51
CA ARG A 81 -1.63 -35.74 -13.26
C ARG A 81 -2.56 -36.66 -14.04
N GLN A 82 -3.85 -36.37 -14.07
CA GLN A 82 -4.85 -37.13 -14.82
C GLN A 82 -4.54 -37.11 -16.32
N VAL A 83 -4.33 -35.91 -16.90
CA VAL A 83 -3.99 -35.76 -18.34
C VAL A 83 -2.76 -36.58 -18.71
N ARG A 84 -1.70 -36.52 -17.90
CA ARG A 84 -0.50 -37.32 -18.13
C ARG A 84 -0.78 -38.81 -18.09
N GLN A 85 -1.59 -39.26 -17.14
CA GLN A 85 -1.94 -40.66 -17.00
C GLN A 85 -2.74 -41.16 -18.21
N THR A 86 -3.72 -40.39 -18.67
CA THR A 86 -4.50 -40.69 -19.90
C THR A 86 -3.58 -40.82 -21.11
N LEU A 87 -2.64 -39.90 -21.27
CA LEU A 87 -1.68 -39.95 -22.37
C LEU A 87 -0.75 -41.16 -22.32
N LEU A 88 -0.24 -41.51 -21.14
CA LEU A 88 0.65 -42.67 -20.99
C LEU A 88 -0.07 -44.01 -21.15
N GLN A 89 -1.39 -44.05 -21.03
CA GLN A 89 -2.21 -45.24 -21.29
C GLN A 89 -2.50 -45.45 -22.78
N HIS A 90 -2.30 -44.43 -23.61
CA HIS A 90 -2.63 -44.50 -25.02
C HIS A 90 -1.48 -45.16 -25.83
N PRO A 91 -1.74 -46.21 -26.63
CA PRO A 91 -0.69 -46.99 -27.30
C PRO A 91 0.13 -46.19 -28.32
N ASN A 92 -0.42 -45.09 -28.84
CA ASN A 92 0.24 -44.22 -29.82
C ASN A 92 1.04 -43.06 -29.19
N VAL A 93 1.18 -43.02 -27.86
CA VAL A 93 1.92 -41.96 -27.16
C VAL A 93 3.23 -42.52 -26.62
N THR A 94 4.34 -42.00 -27.14
CA THR A 94 5.69 -42.31 -26.64
C THR A 94 6.26 -41.06 -25.95
N PRO A 95 6.48 -41.07 -24.62
CA PRO A 95 6.99 -39.90 -23.91
C PRO A 95 8.45 -39.64 -24.28
N GLY A 96 8.72 -38.46 -24.84
CA GLY A 96 10.06 -37.96 -25.15
C GLY A 96 10.56 -36.87 -24.18
N PRO A 97 11.79 -36.37 -24.38
CA PRO A 97 12.29 -35.20 -23.64
C PRO A 97 11.31 -34.02 -23.79
N GLY A 98 10.86 -33.46 -22.65
CA GLY A 98 9.89 -32.36 -22.65
C GLY A 98 8.41 -32.78 -22.56
N PHE A 99 8.09 -34.08 -22.52
CA PHE A 99 6.71 -34.58 -22.30
C PHE A 99 6.08 -34.08 -21.00
N ASN A 100 6.90 -33.73 -19.99
CA ASN A 100 6.41 -33.16 -18.73
C ASN A 100 5.98 -31.69 -18.81
N ALA A 101 6.16 -31.02 -19.95
CA ALA A 101 5.74 -29.64 -20.12
C ALA A 101 4.20 -29.55 -20.21
N PRO A 102 3.54 -28.63 -19.48
CA PRO A 102 2.08 -28.51 -19.46
C PRO A 102 1.46 -28.32 -20.85
N GLY A 103 2.13 -27.54 -21.73
CA GLY A 103 1.67 -27.31 -23.10
C GLY A 103 1.72 -28.54 -24.01
N VAL A 104 2.65 -29.47 -23.75
CA VAL A 104 2.80 -30.70 -24.54
C VAL A 104 1.74 -31.72 -24.15
N GLN A 105 1.44 -31.85 -22.86
CA GLN A 105 0.39 -32.77 -22.36
C GLN A 105 -1.01 -32.32 -22.80
N THR A 106 -1.30 -31.03 -22.72
CA THR A 106 -2.61 -30.49 -23.17
C THR A 106 -2.81 -30.69 -24.67
N THR A 107 -1.78 -30.40 -25.48
CA THR A 107 -1.83 -30.63 -26.94
C THR A 107 -1.93 -32.12 -27.28
N GLY A 108 -1.15 -32.96 -26.60
CA GLY A 108 -1.19 -34.41 -26.79
C GLY A 108 -2.57 -34.99 -26.48
N LEU A 109 -3.24 -34.50 -25.43
CA LEU A 109 -4.57 -34.98 -25.05
C LEU A 109 -5.59 -34.64 -26.14
N ALA A 110 -5.58 -33.41 -26.63
CA ALA A 110 -6.48 -32.99 -27.71
C ALA A 110 -6.27 -33.82 -28.99
N ILE A 111 -5.03 -34.23 -29.28
CA ILE A 111 -4.72 -35.10 -30.43
C ILE A 111 -5.29 -36.51 -30.20
N VAL A 112 -5.05 -37.10 -29.03
CA VAL A 112 -5.59 -38.42 -28.67
C VAL A 112 -7.12 -38.41 -28.72
N GLU A 113 -7.77 -37.43 -28.11
CA GLU A 113 -9.23 -37.28 -28.15
C GLU A 113 -9.78 -37.06 -29.55
N ALA A 114 -9.03 -36.41 -30.45
CA ALA A 114 -9.43 -36.25 -31.85
C ALA A 114 -9.29 -37.56 -32.63
N ILE A 115 -8.23 -38.34 -32.36
CA ILE A 115 -8.00 -39.66 -32.94
C ILE A 115 -9.07 -40.64 -32.46
N ASP A 116 -9.34 -40.70 -31.16
CA ASP A 116 -10.37 -41.56 -30.57
C ASP A 116 -11.76 -41.24 -31.15
N ARG A 117 -12.08 -39.94 -31.32
CA ARG A 117 -13.32 -39.52 -32.00
C ARG A 117 -13.36 -39.90 -33.48
N ALA A 118 -12.22 -39.88 -34.16
CA ALA A 118 -12.13 -40.27 -35.58
C ALA A 118 -12.09 -41.80 -35.78
N GLN A 119 -11.68 -42.56 -34.76
CA GLN A 119 -11.60 -44.02 -34.77
C GLN A 119 -12.85 -44.70 -34.18
N GLY A 120 -13.70 -43.95 -33.47
CA GLY A 120 -14.76 -44.50 -32.63
C GLY A 120 -16.03 -43.64 -32.48
N GLN A 121 -16.26 -42.69 -33.40
CA GLN A 121 -17.60 -42.53 -33.99
C GLN A 121 -17.59 -43.19 -35.38
#